data_AF-R2T3C6-F1
#
_entry.id   AF-R2T3C6-F1
#
_cell.length_a   1.000
_cell.length_b   1.000
_cell.length_c   1.000
_cell.angle_alpha   90.00
_cell.angle_beta   90.00
_cell.angle_gamma   90.00
#
_symmetry.space_group_name_H-M   'P 1'
#
loop_
_entity.id
_entity.type
_entity.pdbx_description
1 polymer ?
#
loop_
_entity_poly.entity_id
_entity_poly.type
_entity_poly.pdbx_seq_one_letter_code
_entity_poly.pdbx_strand_id
1 'polypeptide(L)'
;MVGNLREDNSTKNKSKEQETDKALEQGMNKPSYKTNTNIDCEEIAEDLVEINRNGKVYNITSKDGGQVSIPEYGQIEQFDYHFVYSYNNMIYDPRYSSVPVSKDMYFKEINSLNSQGINVFEAKL
;
A
#
# COMPACT_ATOMS: atom_id res chain seq x y z
N MET A 1 -8.78 42.70 -23.82
CA MET A 1 -8.38 42.12 -22.52
C MET A 1 -8.60 40.63 -22.61
N VAL A 2 -7.53 39.83 -22.67
CA VAL A 2 -7.63 38.37 -22.65
C VAL A 2 -7.01 37.92 -21.33
N GLY A 3 -7.85 37.76 -20.31
CA GLY A 3 -7.44 37.24 -19.01
C GLY A 3 -7.25 35.74 -19.12
N ASN A 4 -6.05 35.28 -18.79
CA ASN A 4 -5.66 33.87 -18.66
C ASN A 4 -6.61 33.12 -17.71
N LEU A 5 -7.31 32.11 -18.23
CA LEU A 5 -8.15 31.17 -17.48
C LEU A 5 -7.49 29.78 -17.36
N ARG A 6 -6.15 29.71 -17.32
CA ARG A 6 -5.39 28.46 -17.38
C ARG A 6 -4.60 28.10 -16.10
N GLU A 7 -4.67 28.90 -15.03
CA GLU A 7 -3.85 28.69 -13.82
C GLU A 7 -4.54 27.93 -12.65
N ASP A 8 -5.85 27.64 -12.71
CA ASP A 8 -6.58 27.19 -11.50
C ASP A 8 -6.73 25.66 -11.30
N ASN A 9 -6.62 24.83 -12.35
CA ASN A 9 -6.87 23.38 -12.20
C ASN A 9 -5.63 22.57 -11.79
N SER A 10 -4.44 22.96 -12.24
CA SER A 10 -3.21 22.21 -11.95
C SER A 10 -2.79 22.35 -10.49
N THR A 11 -2.96 23.54 -9.92
CA THR A 11 -2.61 23.85 -8.52
C THR A 11 -3.57 23.18 -7.54
N LYS A 12 -4.88 23.18 -7.88
CA LYS A 12 -5.93 22.57 -7.05
C LYS A 12 -5.86 21.03 -7.03
N ASN A 13 -5.47 20.41 -8.13
CA ASN A 13 -5.25 18.96 -8.16
C ASN A 13 -4.03 18.57 -7.34
N LYS A 14 -2.94 19.34 -7.46
CA LYS A 14 -1.70 19.08 -6.69
C LYS A 14 -1.91 19.24 -5.18
N SER A 15 -2.69 20.21 -4.73
CA SER A 15 -2.99 20.38 -3.30
C SER A 15 -3.85 19.24 -2.75
N LYS A 16 -4.85 18.78 -3.51
CA LYS A 16 -5.71 17.67 -3.11
C LYS A 16 -4.96 16.34 -3.04
N GLU A 17 -4.05 16.10 -3.98
CA GLU A 17 -3.18 14.93 -4.00
C GLU A 17 -2.26 14.92 -2.78
N GLN A 18 -1.63 16.06 -2.46
CA GLN A 18 -0.80 16.21 -1.25
C GLN A 18 -1.59 16.00 0.05
N GLU A 19 -2.82 16.49 0.15
CA GLU A 19 -3.70 16.22 1.29
C GLU A 19 -4.05 14.74 1.41
N THR A 20 -4.31 14.08 0.28
CA THR A 20 -4.62 12.64 0.23
C THR A 20 -3.43 11.80 0.68
N ASP A 21 -2.24 12.09 0.14
CA ASP A 21 -1.00 11.40 0.52
C ASP A 21 -0.72 11.53 2.02
N LYS A 22 -0.91 12.74 2.55
CA LYS A 22 -0.74 13.00 3.99
C LYS A 22 -1.76 12.24 4.85
N ALA A 23 -3.03 12.19 4.43
CA ALA A 23 -4.06 11.45 5.14
C ALA A 23 -3.76 9.95 5.17
N LEU A 24 -3.28 9.39 4.05
CA LEU A 24 -2.87 7.99 3.96
C LEU A 24 -1.62 7.69 4.81
N GLU A 25 -0.61 8.57 4.79
CA GLU A 25 0.58 8.42 5.63
C GLU A 25 0.23 8.46 7.12
N GLN A 26 -0.69 9.34 7.53
CA GLN A 26 -1.20 9.36 8.90
C GLN A 26 -2.02 8.11 9.22
N GLY A 27 -2.87 7.67 8.29
CA GLY A 27 -3.70 6.49 8.40
C GLY A 27 -2.89 5.21 8.60
N MET A 28 -1.86 4.99 7.78
CA MET A 28 -0.99 3.80 7.92
C MET A 28 -0.19 3.83 9.23
N ASN A 29 0.07 5.01 9.81
CA ASN A 29 0.83 5.12 11.05
C ASN A 29 0.00 4.99 12.34
N LYS A 30 -1.25 4.51 12.27
CA LYS A 30 -2.03 4.17 13.48
C LYS A 30 -1.21 3.20 14.37
N PRO A 31 -1.03 3.49 15.67
CA PRO A 31 -0.22 2.65 16.56
C PRO A 31 -0.67 1.19 16.63
N SER A 32 -1.98 0.95 16.50
CA SER A 32 -2.57 -0.39 16.52
C SER A 32 -1.99 -1.32 15.46
N TYR A 33 -1.68 -0.83 14.27
CA TYR A 33 -1.12 -1.66 13.19
C TYR A 33 0.29 -2.15 13.46
N LYS A 34 1.03 -1.47 14.34
CA LYS A 34 2.44 -1.75 14.64
C LYS A 34 2.64 -2.76 15.78
N THR A 35 1.62 -2.97 16.60
CA THR A 35 1.76 -3.77 17.84
C THR A 35 0.67 -4.83 17.99
N ASN A 36 -0.43 -4.73 17.25
CA ASN A 36 -1.53 -5.67 17.35
C ASN A 36 -1.45 -6.71 16.22
N THR A 37 -1.06 -7.93 16.59
CA THR A 37 -1.02 -9.08 15.68
C THR A 37 -2.40 -9.65 15.36
N ASN A 38 -3.46 -9.20 16.06
CA ASN A 38 -4.84 -9.64 15.79
C ASN A 38 -5.53 -8.83 14.69
N ILE A 39 -4.85 -7.81 14.14
CA ILE A 39 -5.37 -7.08 12.97
C ILE A 39 -4.84 -7.80 11.73
N ASP A 40 -5.69 -8.08 10.76
CA ASP A 40 -5.25 -8.73 9.52
C ASP A 40 -4.75 -7.70 8.50
N CYS A 41 -3.88 -8.14 7.58
CA CYS A 41 -3.39 -7.28 6.50
C CYS A 41 -4.54 -6.78 5.59
N GLU A 42 -5.60 -7.58 5.47
CA GLU A 42 -6.85 -7.22 4.80
C GLU A 42 -7.56 -6.06 5.52
N GLU A 43 -7.75 -6.14 6.84
CA GLU A 43 -8.39 -5.07 7.64
C GLU A 43 -7.60 -3.75 7.54
N ILE A 44 -6.26 -3.81 7.53
CA ILE A 44 -5.43 -2.61 7.32
C ILE A 44 -5.68 -2.02 5.92
N ALA A 45 -5.74 -2.86 4.89
CA ALA A 45 -5.99 -2.40 3.53
C ALA A 45 -7.39 -1.79 3.40
N GLU A 46 -8.42 -2.37 4.02
CA GLU A 46 -9.78 -1.83 4.08
C GLU A 46 -9.80 -0.44 4.73
N ASP A 47 -9.19 -0.29 5.89
CA ASP A 47 -9.10 1.00 6.60
C ASP A 47 -8.46 2.09 5.73
N LEU A 48 -7.46 1.74 4.91
CA LEU A 48 -6.81 2.68 3.98
C LEU A 48 -7.67 2.98 2.75
N VAL A 49 -8.47 2.03 2.28
CA VAL A 49 -9.50 2.26 1.25
C VAL A 49 -10.56 3.25 1.75
N GLU A 50 -10.95 3.17 3.02
CA GLU A 50 -11.90 4.13 3.60
C GLU A 50 -11.37 5.57 3.60
N ILE A 51 -10.06 5.75 3.82
CA ILE A 51 -9.38 7.06 3.74
C ILE A 51 -9.35 7.56 2.30
N ASN A 52 -9.02 6.70 1.34
CA ASN A 52 -9.01 7.05 -0.08
C ASN A 52 -9.43 5.89 -0.99
N ARG A 53 -10.68 5.96 -1.45
CA ARG A 53 -11.31 4.98 -2.34
C ARG A 53 -10.75 4.95 -3.76
N ASN A 54 -9.86 5.87 -4.13
CA ASN A 54 -9.24 5.90 -5.45
C ASN A 54 -7.98 5.03 -5.55
N GLY A 55 -7.53 4.46 -4.44
CA GLY A 55 -6.43 3.49 -4.43
C GLY A 55 -6.87 2.11 -4.91
N LYS A 56 -5.92 1.18 -4.81
CA LYS A 56 -6.09 -0.23 -5.19
C LYS A 56 -5.59 -1.11 -4.07
N VAL A 57 -6.19 -2.27 -3.92
CA VAL A 57 -5.68 -3.31 -3.03
C VAL A 57 -5.04 -4.39 -3.89
N TYR A 58 -3.91 -4.92 -3.45
CA TYR A 58 -3.27 -6.07 -4.05
C TYR A 58 -3.23 -7.25 -3.08
N ASN A 59 -3.60 -8.42 -3.58
CA ASN A 59 -3.36 -9.70 -2.93
C ASN A 59 -2.07 -10.32 -3.50
N ILE A 60 -1.17 -10.74 -2.62
CA ILE A 60 0.13 -11.34 -2.94
C ILE A 60 0.13 -12.78 -2.45
N THR A 61 0.45 -13.72 -3.33
CA THR A 61 0.58 -15.14 -2.97
C THR A 61 1.87 -15.72 -3.55
N SER A 62 2.32 -16.87 -3.03
CA SER A 62 3.39 -17.61 -3.68
C SER A 62 2.95 -18.15 -5.04
N LYS A 63 3.88 -18.27 -5.99
CA LYS A 63 3.62 -18.91 -7.30
C LYS A 63 3.47 -20.42 -7.24
N ASP A 64 4.12 -21.06 -6.28
CA ASP A 64 4.12 -22.53 -6.12
C ASP A 64 2.93 -23.06 -5.30
N GLY A 65 2.05 -22.16 -4.83
CA GLY A 65 0.90 -22.50 -3.99
C GLY A 65 1.24 -22.75 -2.51
N GLY A 66 2.50 -22.54 -2.10
CA GLY A 66 2.90 -22.50 -0.70
C GLY A 66 2.75 -21.11 -0.08
N GLN A 67 3.49 -20.87 0.99
CA GLN A 67 3.48 -19.59 1.70
C GLN A 67 4.38 -18.55 1.01
N VAL A 68 3.93 -17.31 0.99
CA VAL A 68 4.73 -16.16 0.58
C VAL A 68 5.50 -15.61 1.78
N SER A 69 6.80 -15.36 1.57
CA SER A 69 7.66 -14.70 2.54
C SER A 69 7.56 -13.18 2.39
N ILE A 70 7.15 -12.48 3.45
CA ILE A 70 6.92 -11.03 3.49
C ILE A 70 7.69 -10.43 4.67
N PRO A 71 8.38 -9.29 4.50
CA PRO A 71 8.96 -8.58 5.65
C PRO A 71 7.87 -7.87 6.46
N GLU A 72 7.69 -8.26 7.72
CA GLU A 72 6.87 -7.56 8.70
C GLU A 72 7.66 -7.35 10.00
N TYR A 73 7.55 -6.17 10.61
CA TYR A 73 8.19 -5.83 11.89
C TYR A 73 9.72 -6.04 11.94
N GLY A 74 10.38 -5.95 10.77
CA GLY A 74 11.81 -6.19 10.65
C GLY A 74 12.22 -7.67 10.64
N GLN A 75 11.26 -8.59 10.52
CA GLN A 75 11.48 -10.03 10.34
C GLN A 75 10.83 -10.51 9.05
N ILE A 76 11.22 -11.70 8.57
CA ILE A 76 10.55 -12.37 7.45
C ILE A 76 9.51 -13.31 8.03
N GLU A 77 8.24 -13.02 7.74
CA GLU A 77 7.09 -13.82 8.13
C GLU A 77 6.55 -14.59 6.92
N GLN A 78 5.86 -15.70 7.17
CA GLN A 78 5.30 -16.55 6.13
C GLN A 78 3.77 -16.55 6.20
N PHE A 79 3.13 -16.23 5.08
CA PHE A 79 1.68 -16.12 4.96
C PHE A 79 1.15 -16.94 3.78
N ASP A 80 -0.09 -17.42 3.86
CA ASP A 80 -0.73 -18.02 2.69
C ASP A 80 -1.04 -16.95 1.62
N TYR A 81 -1.31 -15.73 2.07
CA TYR A 81 -1.54 -14.55 1.24
C TYR A 81 -1.25 -13.27 2.04
N HIS A 82 -1.01 -12.16 1.34
CA HIS A 82 -0.80 -10.84 1.95
C HIS A 82 -1.54 -9.74 1.19
N PHE A 83 -2.25 -8.87 1.89
CA PHE A 83 -2.98 -7.75 1.31
C PHE A 83 -2.29 -6.42 1.57
N VAL A 84 -2.20 -5.58 0.54
CA VAL A 84 -1.62 -4.23 0.64
C VAL A 84 -2.41 -3.19 -0.14
N TYR A 85 -2.53 -1.99 0.43
CA TYR A 85 -3.11 -0.84 -0.25
C TYR A 85 -2.05 -0.07 -1.06
N SER A 86 -2.46 0.44 -2.22
CA SER A 86 -1.64 1.26 -3.10
C SER A 86 -2.37 2.49 -3.61
N TYR A 87 -1.67 3.62 -3.66
CA TYR A 87 -2.11 4.84 -4.30
C TYR A 87 -0.91 5.55 -4.92
N ASN A 88 -1.07 6.19 -6.07
CA ASN A 88 -0.01 6.98 -6.74
C ASN A 88 1.34 6.25 -6.91
N ASN A 89 1.31 4.97 -7.27
CA ASN A 89 2.49 4.11 -7.42
C ASN A 89 3.30 3.89 -6.12
N MET A 90 2.69 4.13 -4.97
CA MET A 90 3.21 3.84 -3.64
C MET A 90 2.40 2.72 -2.99
N ILE A 91 3.04 1.96 -2.10
CA ILE A 91 2.46 0.94 -1.23
C ILE A 91 2.45 1.48 0.20
N TYR A 92 1.31 1.33 0.86
CA TYR A 92 1.07 1.75 2.23
C TYR A 92 0.91 0.49 3.08
N ASP A 93 2.04 -0.05 3.53
CA ASP A 93 2.11 -1.24 4.37
C ASP A 93 2.84 -0.86 5.68
N PRO A 94 2.11 -0.69 6.79
CA PRO A 94 2.67 -0.19 8.05
C PRO A 94 3.51 -1.22 8.81
N ARG A 95 3.41 -2.50 8.46
CA ARG A 95 4.18 -3.58 9.07
C ARG A 95 5.51 -3.77 8.36
N TYR A 96 5.54 -3.46 7.07
CA TYR A 96 6.76 -3.39 6.28
C TYR A 96 7.54 -2.07 6.52
N SER A 97 6.88 -0.91 6.54
CA SER A 97 7.54 0.41 6.64
C SER A 97 6.65 1.45 7.32
N SER A 98 7.24 2.40 8.05
CA SER A 98 6.49 3.56 8.59
C SER A 98 6.22 4.66 7.57
N VAL A 99 6.77 4.56 6.37
CA VAL A 99 6.55 5.49 5.26
C VAL A 99 6.13 4.73 4.00
N PRO A 100 5.36 5.35 3.08
CA PRO A 100 4.99 4.70 1.84
C PRO A 100 6.22 4.34 1.01
N VAL A 101 6.19 3.19 0.35
CA VAL A 101 7.31 2.69 -0.46
C VAL A 101 6.90 2.57 -1.92
N SER A 102 7.82 2.82 -2.85
CA SER A 102 7.54 2.63 -4.28
C SER A 102 7.01 1.22 -4.54
N LYS A 103 5.89 1.13 -5.24
CA LYS A 103 5.25 -0.15 -5.59
C LYS A 103 6.20 -1.10 -6.31
N ASP A 104 7.00 -0.57 -7.24
CA ASP A 104 7.94 -1.39 -8.01
C ASP A 104 9.08 -1.92 -7.14
N MET A 105 9.55 -1.12 -6.17
CA MET A 105 10.58 -1.57 -5.22
C MET A 105 10.03 -2.62 -4.26
N TYR A 106 8.83 -2.38 -3.73
CA TYR A 106 8.14 -3.28 -2.80
C TYR A 106 7.93 -4.67 -3.42
N PHE A 107 7.32 -4.76 -4.60
CA PHE A 107 7.11 -6.05 -5.27
C PHE A 107 8.40 -6.71 -5.73
N LYS A 108 9.42 -5.93 -6.14
CA LYS A 108 10.73 -6.47 -6.50
C LYS A 108 11.41 -7.12 -5.30
N GLU A 109 11.36 -6.50 -4.14
CA GLU A 109 11.94 -7.04 -2.91
C GLU A 109 11.23 -8.33 -2.50
N ILE A 110 9.90 -8.32 -2.42
CA ILE A 110 9.14 -9.54 -2.07
C ILE A 110 9.42 -10.66 -3.08
N ASN A 111 9.42 -10.35 -4.38
CA ASN A 111 9.73 -11.37 -5.39
C ASN A 111 11.18 -11.91 -5.25
N SER A 112 12.12 -11.12 -4.72
CA SER A 112 13.50 -11.60 -4.47
C SER A 112 13.62 -12.53 -3.26
N LEU A 113 12.73 -12.39 -2.28
CA LEU A 113 12.65 -13.26 -1.10
C LEU A 113 12.00 -14.62 -1.43
N ASN A 114 11.16 -14.66 -2.46
CA ASN A 114 10.40 -15.83 -2.86
C ASN A 114 11.02 -16.45 -4.12
N SER A 115 11.83 -17.50 -3.95
CA SER A 115 12.62 -18.10 -5.06
C SER A 115 11.80 -18.56 -6.27
N GLN A 116 10.56 -19.00 -6.03
CA GLN A 116 9.61 -19.40 -7.08
C GLN A 116 8.86 -18.22 -7.70
N GLY A 117 9.05 -17.02 -7.14
CA GLY A 117 8.34 -15.79 -7.46
C GLY A 117 7.00 -15.66 -6.76
N ILE A 118 6.34 -14.52 -6.99
CA ILE A 118 5.03 -14.19 -6.43
C ILE A 118 3.97 -13.94 -7.50
N ASN A 119 2.71 -14.22 -7.18
CA ASN A 119 1.57 -13.70 -7.91
C ASN A 119 1.08 -12.42 -7.23
N VAL A 120 0.65 -11.45 -8.04
CA VAL A 120 0.06 -10.19 -7.55
C VAL A 120 -1.24 -9.98 -8.30
N PHE A 121 -2.34 -9.89 -7.55
CA PHE A 121 -3.68 -9.69 -8.10
C PHE A 121 -4.28 -8.41 -7.52
N GLU A 122 -4.91 -7.59 -8.36
CA GLU A 122 -5.76 -6.50 -7.85
C GLU A 122 -7.00 -7.12 -7.21
N ALA A 123 -7.21 -6.85 -5.93
CA ALA A 123 -8.33 -7.34 -5.15
C ALA A 123 -9.42 -6.27 -5.05
N LYS A 124 -10.66 -6.72 -4.90
CA LYS A 124 -11.79 -5.87 -4.49
C LYS A 124 -12.13 -6.24 -3.06
N LEU A 125 -11.95 -5.29 -2.16
CA LEU A 125 -12.46 -5.34 -0.80
C LEU A 125 -13.76 -4.52 -0.75
#